data_AF-A0A8J3XHU3-F1
#
_entry.id   AF-A0A8J3XHU3-F1
#
_cell.length_a   1.000
_cell.length_b   1.000
_cell.length_c   1.000
_cell.angle_alpha   90.00
_cell.angle_beta   90.00
_cell.angle_gamma   90.00
#
_symmetry.space_group_name_H-M   'P 1'
#
loop_
_entity.id
_entity.type
_entity.pdbx_description
1 polymer ?
#
loop_
_entity_poly.entity_id
_entity_poly.type
_entity_poly.pdbx_seq_one_letter_code
_entity_poly.pdbx_strand_id
1 'polypeptide(L)'
;MSVDLFIEAEKQGGHNVKRACELLDVSRAAFYARRNAAPGPRAVRDKELSERIGAVHRESHGTYGAPRIHAALQHEGERCGRRRVPG
;
A
#
# COMPACT_ATOMS: atom_id res chain seq x y z
N MET A 1 11.06 -11.24 -10.02
CA MET A 1 10.38 -10.11 -10.67
C MET A 1 8.88 -10.31 -10.56
N SER A 2 8.10 -9.28 -10.26
CA SER A 2 6.63 -9.39 -10.23
C SER A 2 6.08 -9.55 -11.64
N VAL A 3 5.10 -10.43 -11.84
CA VAL A 3 4.44 -10.69 -13.13
C VAL A 3 3.84 -9.41 -13.72
N ASP A 4 3.29 -8.55 -12.87
CA ASP A 4 2.70 -7.28 -13.30
C ASP A 4 3.75 -6.32 -13.86
N LEU A 5 4.98 -6.30 -13.29
CA LEU A 5 6.07 -5.44 -13.76
C LEU A 5 6.55 -5.85 -15.15
N PHE A 6 6.59 -7.15 -15.44
CA PHE A 6 6.96 -7.63 -16.78
C PHE A 6 5.94 -7.19 -17.83
N ILE A 7 4.64 -7.35 -17.55
CA ILE A 7 3.57 -6.98 -18.48
C ILE A 7 3.55 -5.46 -18.72
N GLU A 8 3.85 -4.66 -17.70
CA GLU A 8 4.01 -3.21 -17.85
C GLU A 8 5.21 -2.84 -18.73
N ALA A 9 6.35 -3.52 -18.55
CA ALA A 9 7.55 -3.28 -19.36
C ALA A 9 7.29 -3.62 -20.84
N GLU A 10 6.66 -4.76 -21.12
CA GLU A 10 6.25 -5.15 -22.48
C GLU A 10 5.31 -4.10 -23.09
N LYS A 11 4.32 -3.62 -22.33
CA LYS A 11 3.40 -2.57 -22.78
C LYS A 11 4.14 -1.26 -23.11
N GLN A 12 5.11 -0.86 -22.28
CA GLN A 12 5.90 0.36 -22.49
C GLN A 12 6.82 0.25 -23.71
N GLY A 13 7.33 -0.95 -24.00
CA GLY A 13 8.07 -1.27 -25.23
C GLY A 13 7.20 -1.33 -26.50
N GLY A 14 5.89 -1.08 -26.40
CA GLY A 14 4.96 -1.14 -27.53
C GLY A 14 4.50 -2.56 -27.88
N HIS A 15 4.82 -3.55 -27.05
CA HIS A 15 4.42 -4.94 -27.26
C HIS A 15 2.97 -5.19 -26.82
N ASN A 16 2.40 -6.27 -27.36
CA ASN A 16 1.00 -6.61 -27.12
C ASN A 16 0.79 -7.23 -25.73
N VAL A 17 0.08 -6.51 -24.86
CA VAL A 17 -0.28 -6.95 -23.50
C VAL A 17 -0.97 -8.31 -23.48
N LYS A 18 -1.83 -8.63 -24.46
CA LYS A 18 -2.49 -9.94 -24.56
C LYS A 18 -1.46 -11.06 -24.68
N ARG A 19 -0.46 -10.88 -25.54
CA ARG A 19 0.62 -11.87 -25.75
C ARG A 19 1.49 -12.03 -24.51
N ALA A 20 1.82 -10.93 -23.83
CA ALA A 20 2.55 -10.97 -22.57
C ALA A 20 1.77 -11.72 -21.47
N CYS A 21 0.45 -11.49 -21.37
CA CYS A 21 -0.42 -12.21 -20.45
C CYS A 21 -0.51 -13.71 -20.77
N GLU A 22 -0.62 -14.08 -22.06
CA GLU A 22 -0.65 -15.48 -22.51
C GLU A 22 0.66 -16.21 -22.22
N LEU A 23 1.81 -15.57 -22.44
CA LEU A 23 3.15 -16.13 -22.15
C LEU A 23 3.35 -16.42 -20.65
N LEU A 24 2.67 -15.68 -19.79
CA LEU A 24 2.79 -15.77 -18.34
C LEU A 24 1.63 -16.51 -17.67
N ASP A 25 0.73 -17.08 -18.47
CA ASP A 25 -0.50 -17.76 -18.01
C ASP A 25 -1.33 -16.92 -17.01
N VAL A 26 -1.47 -15.62 -17.30
CA VAL A 26 -2.31 -14.72 -16.51
C VAL A 26 -3.49 -14.19 -17.29
N SER A 27 -4.63 -14.08 -16.61
CA SER A 27 -5.80 -13.43 -17.20
C SER A 27 -5.53 -11.94 -17.42
N ARG A 28 -5.67 -11.48 -18.67
CA ARG A 28 -5.62 -10.05 -19.03
C ARG A 28 -6.62 -9.19 -18.24
N ALA A 29 -7.82 -9.71 -17.95
CA ALA A 29 -8.83 -9.00 -17.17
C ALA A 29 -8.34 -8.76 -15.74
N ALA A 30 -7.85 -9.81 -15.07
CA ALA A 30 -7.19 -9.73 -13.77
C ALA A 30 -5.99 -8.76 -13.72
N PHE A 31 -5.14 -8.73 -14.76
CA PHE A 31 -4.06 -7.73 -14.86
C PHE A 31 -4.60 -6.30 -14.83
N TYR A 32 -5.57 -5.98 -15.68
CA TYR A 32 -6.18 -4.64 -15.67
C TYR A 32 -6.98 -4.36 -14.40
N ALA A 33 -7.63 -5.36 -13.81
CA ALA A 33 -8.36 -5.21 -12.55
C ALA A 33 -7.40 -4.83 -11.42
N ARG A 34 -6.24 -5.49 -11.29
CA ARG A 34 -5.21 -5.11 -10.32
C ARG A 34 -4.61 -3.73 -10.63
N ARG A 35 -4.27 -3.48 -11.89
CA ARG A 35 -3.68 -2.20 -12.33
C ARG A 35 -4.59 -1.01 -12.04
N ASN A 36 -5.88 -1.17 -12.32
CA ASN A 36 -6.88 -0.10 -12.19
C ASN A 36 -7.60 -0.13 -10.84
N ALA A 37 -7.22 -1.04 -9.93
CA ALA A 37 -7.83 -1.11 -8.61
C ALA A 37 -7.53 0.19 -7.85
N ALA A 38 -8.57 1.00 -7.67
CA ALA A 38 -8.52 2.08 -6.70
C ALA A 38 -8.51 1.47 -5.29
N PRO A 39 -7.69 1.98 -4.36
CA PRO A 39 -7.76 1.54 -2.98
C PRO A 39 -9.16 1.82 -2.44
N GLY A 40 -9.78 0.82 -1.82
CA GLY A 40 -11.06 1.00 -1.16
C GLY A 40 -10.93 1.95 0.06
N PRO A 41 -12.05 2.48 0.60
CA PRO A 41 -12.03 3.44 1.71
C PRO A 41 -11.20 2.98 2.92
N ARG A 42 -11.26 1.68 3.22
CA ARG A 42 -10.46 1.08 4.30
C ARG A 42 -8.96 1.12 4.01
N ALA A 43 -8.55 0.78 2.79
CA ALA A 43 -7.15 0.80 2.39
C ALA A 43 -6.59 2.23 2.38
N VAL A 44 -7.39 3.20 1.94
CA VAL A 44 -7.05 4.63 2.05
C VAL A 44 -6.85 5.01 3.51
N ARG A 45 -7.81 4.68 4.39
CA ARG A 45 -7.72 5.00 5.81
C ARG A 45 -6.52 4.34 6.51
N ASP A 46 -6.21 3.11 6.16
CA ASP A 46 -5.07 2.38 6.73
C ASP A 46 -3.74 2.98 6.24
N LYS A 47 -3.67 3.44 4.99
CA LYS A 47 -2.53 4.20 4.46
C LYS A 47 -2.34 5.53 5.21
N GLU A 48 -3.39 6.34 5.35
CA GLU A 48 -3.34 7.59 6.10
C GLU A 48 -2.87 7.38 7.55
N LEU A 49 -3.40 6.35 8.23
CA LEU A 49 -2.99 6.03 9.58
C LEU A 49 -1.50 5.62 9.64
N SER A 50 -1.05 4.82 8.67
CA SER A 50 0.35 4.39 8.58
C SER A 50 1.31 5.57 8.39
N GLU A 51 0.91 6.55 7.58
CA GLU A 51 1.68 7.79 7.37
C GLU A 51 1.80 8.60 8.66
N ARG A 52 0.72 8.74 9.44
CA ARG A 52 0.76 9.43 10.75
C ARG A 52 1.59 8.69 11.78
N ILE A 53 1.46 7.37 11.87
CA ILE A 53 2.32 6.52 12.72
C ILE A 53 3.79 6.77 12.38
N GLY A 54 4.14 6.77 11.09
CA GLY A 54 5.51 7.04 10.64
C GLY A 54 5.99 8.44 10.98
N ALA A 55 5.12 9.45 10.92
CA ALA A 55 5.43 10.81 11.31
C ALA A 55 5.76 10.92 12.81
N VAL A 56 4.89 10.41 13.68
CA VAL A 56 5.09 10.38 15.14
C VAL A 56 6.37 9.63 15.51
N HIS A 57 6.59 8.46 14.91
CA HIS A 57 7.80 7.68 15.17
C HIS A 57 9.06 8.47 14.79
N ARG A 58 9.06 9.13 13.63
CA ARG A 58 10.18 9.95 13.17
C ARG A 58 10.41 11.19 14.04
N GLU A 59 9.34 11.87 14.46
CA GLU A 59 9.41 13.02 15.37
C GLU A 59 10.00 12.62 16.73
N SER A 60 9.66 11.42 17.22
CA SER A 60 10.27 10.85 18.43
C SER A 60 11.72 10.36 18.24
N HIS A 61 12.32 10.56 17.07
CA HIS A 61 13.62 9.98 16.68
C HIS A 61 13.68 8.45 16.81
N GLY A 62 12.54 7.78 16.62
CA GLY A 62 12.40 6.34 16.75
C GLY A 62 12.43 5.80 18.19
N THR A 63 12.29 6.68 19.19
CA THR A 63 12.30 6.26 20.60
C THR A 63 10.93 5.77 21.08
N TYR A 64 9.86 6.12 20.37
CA TYR A 64 8.50 5.73 20.76
C TYR A 64 8.14 4.37 20.18
N GLY A 65 7.87 3.39 21.05
CA GLY A 65 7.18 2.15 20.66
C GLY A 65 5.66 2.33 20.56
N ALA A 66 4.97 1.27 20.14
CA ALA A 66 3.52 1.28 19.89
C ALA A 66 2.63 1.95 20.96
N PRO A 67 2.86 1.78 22.28
CA PRO A 67 2.04 2.45 23.29
C PRO A 67 2.17 3.98 23.26
N ARG A 68 3.38 4.50 23.05
CA ARG A 68 3.64 5.95 23.04
C ARG A 68 3.19 6.57 21.72
N ILE A 69 3.37 5.86 20.60
CA ILE A 69 2.80 6.26 19.31
C ILE A 69 1.28 6.34 19.39
N HIS A 70 0.62 5.31 19.96
CA HIS A 70 -0.84 5.31 20.11
C HIS A 70 -1.32 6.50 20.95
N ALA A 71 -0.65 6.80 22.07
CA ALA A 71 -0.98 7.95 22.91
C ALA A 71 -0.82 9.29 22.18
N ALA A 72 0.27 9.47 21.42
CA ALA A 72 0.50 10.67 20.62
C ALA A 72 -0.56 10.84 19.52
N LEU A 73 -0.90 9.77 18.80
CA LEU A 73 -1.98 9.79 17.80
C LEU A 73 -3.33 10.19 18.40
N GLN A 74 -3.67 9.68 19.59
CA GLN A 74 -4.89 10.09 20.29
C GLN A 74 -4.87 11.58 20.65
N HIS A 75 -3.73 12.09 21.09
CA HIS A 75 -3.54 13.52 21.39
C HIS A 75 -3.69 14.40 20.13
N GLU A 76 -3.28 13.91 18.97
CA GLU A 76 -3.48 14.56 17.65
C GLU A 76 -4.91 14.39 17.09
N GLY A 77 -5.81 13.75 17.83
CA GLY A 77 -7.21 13.53 17.43
C GLY A 77 -7.44 12.32 16.52
N GLU A 78 -6.43 11.47 16.31
CA GLU A 78 -6.53 10.25 15.52
C GLU A 78 -7.14 9.10 16.34
N ARG A 79 -8.44 8.84 16.11
CA ARG A 79 -9.15 7.75 16.77
C ARG A 79 -8.85 6.39 16.12
N CYS A 80 -7.76 5.77 16.54
CA CYS A 80 -7.43 4.40 16.18
C CYS A 80 -7.31 3.48 17.41
N GLY A 81 -7.71 2.21 17.26
CA GLY A 81 -7.51 1.20 18.30
C GLY A 81 -6.05 0.77 18.38
N ARG A 82 -5.57 0.40 19.57
CA ARG A 82 -4.16 0.01 19.81
C ARG A 82 -3.63 -1.07 18.86
N ARG A 83 -4.48 -2.00 18.42
CA ARG A 83 -4.13 -3.06 17.44
C ARG A 83 -3.79 -2.54 16.05
N ARG A 84 -4.08 -1.27 15.74
CA ARG A 84 -3.78 -0.65 14.45
C ARG A 84 -2.43 0.06 14.43
N VAL A 85 -1.75 0.15 15.58
CA VAL A 85 -0.40 0.68 15.68
C VAL A 85 0.57 -0.51 15.72
N PRO A 86 1.45 -0.67 14.72
CA PRO A 86 2.46 -1.71 14.72
C PRO A 86 3.41 -1.59 15.92
N GLY A 87 3.86 -2.74 16.43
CA GLY A 87 4.80 -2.92 17.53
C GLY A 87 6.20 -2.43 17.19
#